data_AF-A0A955AHR6-F1
#
_entry.id   AF-A0A955AHR6-F1
#
_cell.length_a   1.000
_cell.length_b   1.000
_cell.length_c   1.000
_cell.angle_alpha   90.00
_cell.angle_beta   90.00
_cell.angle_gamma   90.00
#
_symmetry.space_group_name_H-M   'P 1'
#
loop_
_entity.id
_entity.type
_entity.pdbx_description
1 polymer ?
#
loop_
_entity_poly.entity_id
_entity_poly.type
_entity_poly.pdbx_seq_one_letter_code
_entity_poly.pdbx_strand_id
1 'polypeptide(L)'
;MHGDFPTSSSGYRSRQRLPWMFVASAIVGCGPFLVLHLRSLWAQQQYQFFPFVIGAVVVLLWTRIRDVGEGGVVFAPSGLWLPRLSVMMALILLLGAVILVSAWLAAVAAVVLSAAMFWSIGSRRPVKYLWGIWSLLWLTIPAPLGQDANFTRQMQRISSQISSRVLDLFQVEHVMDGNVLELASRQFFVDEACSGMISIMSVVACGAIYGVWVNRRPLHIVALVFCGICWAVAINVGRISVIAVVYEWWHVDWSTGAVHELLGLALFMLTFGALLSTDRLLQFMLAPIPVLSPEGIPWVIRCWNKLTMLGDQLVGLRTGVDREDIGSQETGAAKVAGNADGHRPALNRWWPIAAAVSFFVLGAIQAAVLMDGTSVHSVEVVAHANTIDASVLPEKVGPWKRVDFQLQEREAYSEFGKYSRSYTYEHSTTRDLAIVSLDYPYLGGWHDLCVCYRNAGWQVRRRDVLSHLENGWKYVEGELEPPEGDRGLLLFAGFDGEGNPAEPASSFVMWRPWFRLRRRLYLNVSPQLFQVQLMIQSRNALTDSVHTDVDKLFVVSRQRFRDYIATQE
;
A
#
# COMPACT_ATOMS: atom_id res chain seq x y z
N MET A 1 -53.86 -31.57 51.94
CA MET A 1 -52.49 -31.14 52.27
C MET A 1 -51.78 -30.86 50.97
N HIS A 2 -51.67 -29.57 50.64
CA HIS A 2 -50.87 -29.05 49.53
C HIS A 2 -49.39 -29.23 49.85
N GLY A 3 -48.61 -29.69 48.87
CA GLY A 3 -47.17 -29.80 48.95
C GLY A 3 -46.56 -29.34 47.64
N ASP A 4 -46.60 -28.03 47.41
CA ASP A 4 -45.91 -27.35 46.33
C ASP A 4 -44.40 -27.44 46.55
N PHE A 5 -43.69 -28.14 45.66
CA PHE A 5 -42.24 -28.00 45.52
C PHE A 5 -41.96 -26.77 44.64
N PRO A 6 -41.15 -25.79 45.08
CA PRO A 6 -40.85 -24.63 44.25
C PRO A 6 -39.89 -25.02 43.14
N THR A 7 -40.38 -25.01 41.90
CA THR A 7 -39.56 -24.98 40.68
C THR A 7 -38.86 -23.62 40.59
N SER A 8 -37.66 -23.50 41.17
CA SER A 8 -36.80 -22.33 40.98
C SER A 8 -36.03 -22.40 39.65
N SER A 9 -36.76 -22.44 38.53
CA SER A 9 -36.20 -22.16 37.21
C SER A 9 -36.52 -20.73 36.79
N SER A 10 -36.21 -19.75 37.65
CA SER A 10 -36.33 -18.32 37.31
C SER A 10 -34.97 -17.76 36.86
N GLY A 11 -34.77 -17.74 35.55
CA GLY A 11 -34.26 -16.54 34.88
C GLY A 11 -32.81 -16.12 35.15
N TYR A 12 -31.82 -16.95 34.77
CA TYR A 12 -30.50 -16.44 34.36
C TYR A 12 -30.33 -16.50 32.83
N ARG A 13 -31.36 -16.05 32.10
CA ARG A 13 -31.19 -15.61 30.70
C ARG A 13 -30.99 -14.09 30.69
N SER A 14 -29.91 -13.60 31.30
CA SER A 14 -29.37 -12.30 30.90
C SER A 14 -28.76 -12.46 29.51
N ARG A 15 -29.65 -12.49 28.51
CA ARG A 15 -29.33 -12.46 27.09
C ARG A 15 -28.47 -11.20 26.93
N GLN A 16 -27.16 -11.38 26.83
CA GLN A 16 -26.20 -10.30 26.61
C GLN A 16 -26.62 -9.61 25.32
N ARG A 17 -27.43 -8.56 25.40
CA ARG A 17 -27.79 -7.67 24.27
C ARG A 17 -26.67 -6.68 23.94
N LEU A 18 -25.55 -6.79 24.66
CA LEU A 18 -24.34 -5.98 24.55
C LEU A 18 -23.34 -6.34 23.41
N PRO A 19 -23.48 -7.40 22.58
CA PRO A 19 -22.57 -7.61 21.45
C PRO A 19 -23.00 -6.87 20.18
N TRP A 20 -24.31 -6.72 19.89
CA TRP A 20 -24.76 -6.15 18.62
C TRP A 20 -24.63 -4.63 18.54
N MET A 21 -24.91 -3.91 19.63
CA MET A 21 -24.72 -2.45 19.66
C MET A 21 -23.25 -2.07 19.50
N PHE A 22 -22.34 -2.79 20.16
CA PHE A 22 -20.90 -2.56 20.00
C PHE A 22 -20.43 -2.82 18.56
N VAL A 23 -20.87 -3.93 17.96
CA VAL A 23 -20.54 -4.25 16.56
C VAL A 23 -21.10 -3.20 15.60
N ALA A 24 -22.35 -2.78 15.79
CA ALA A 24 -22.96 -1.72 14.98
C ALA A 24 -22.19 -0.39 15.11
N SER A 25 -21.86 0.01 16.34
CA SER A 25 -21.06 1.22 16.60
C SER A 25 -19.66 1.11 15.99
N ALA A 26 -19.00 -0.04 16.07
CA ALA A 26 -17.70 -0.28 15.44
C ALA A 26 -17.76 -0.15 13.90
N ILE A 27 -18.81 -0.70 13.27
CA ILE A 27 -19.03 -0.58 11.83
C ILE A 27 -19.26 0.89 11.46
N VAL A 28 -20.12 1.60 12.18
CA VAL A 28 -20.37 3.04 11.96
C VAL A 28 -19.10 3.86 12.19
N GLY A 29 -18.32 3.52 13.22
CA GLY A 29 -17.09 4.21 13.59
C GLY A 29 -15.98 4.08 12.55
N CYS A 30 -15.81 2.89 11.96
CA CYS A 30 -14.78 2.68 10.94
C CYS A 30 -15.27 2.94 9.51
N GLY A 31 -16.59 2.88 9.28
CA GLY A 31 -17.21 2.79 7.96
C GLY A 31 -16.82 3.89 6.97
N PRO A 32 -16.98 5.20 7.28
CA PRO A 32 -16.80 6.27 6.31
C PRO A 32 -15.39 6.29 5.71
N PHE A 33 -14.35 6.30 6.54
CA PHE A 33 -12.96 6.27 6.06
C PHE A 33 -12.54 4.91 5.51
N LEU A 34 -13.13 3.80 5.98
CA LEU A 34 -12.88 2.49 5.40
C LEU A 34 -13.41 2.38 3.96
N VAL A 35 -14.57 2.97 3.64
CA VAL A 35 -15.09 3.03 2.27
C VAL A 35 -14.11 3.78 1.35
N LEU A 36 -13.56 4.89 1.82
CA LEU A 36 -12.54 5.63 1.08
C LEU A 36 -11.26 4.82 0.88
N HIS A 37 -10.85 4.07 1.91
CA HIS A 37 -9.70 3.17 1.80
C HIS A 37 -9.93 2.12 0.72
N LEU A 38 -11.08 1.45 0.73
CA LEU A 38 -11.41 0.42 -0.27
C LEU A 38 -11.50 1.00 -1.69
N ARG A 39 -12.06 2.21 -1.85
CA ARG A 39 -12.03 2.93 -3.13
C ARG A 39 -10.60 3.23 -3.58
N SER A 40 -9.73 3.63 -2.65
CA SER A 40 -8.31 3.89 -2.92
C SER A 40 -7.55 2.62 -3.32
N LEU A 41 -7.87 1.46 -2.72
CA LEU A 41 -7.30 0.18 -3.15
C LEU A 41 -7.77 -0.20 -4.56
N TRP A 42 -9.03 0.05 -4.90
CA TRP A 42 -9.57 -0.26 -6.23
C TRP A 42 -8.87 0.53 -7.34
N ALA A 43 -8.52 1.78 -7.05
CA ALA A 43 -7.81 2.65 -7.98
C ALA A 43 -6.32 2.30 -8.14
N GLN A 44 -5.74 1.48 -7.25
CA GLN A 44 -4.35 1.02 -7.34
C GLN A 44 -4.30 -0.37 -7.97
N GLN A 45 -3.79 -0.48 -9.21
CA GLN A 45 -3.76 -1.75 -9.94
C GLN A 45 -3.12 -2.89 -9.12
N GLN A 46 -2.00 -2.60 -8.47
CA GLN A 46 -1.28 -3.56 -7.61
C GLN A 46 -2.07 -4.05 -6.39
N TYR A 47 -3.19 -3.42 -6.00
CA TYR A 47 -4.02 -3.81 -4.86
C TYR A 47 -5.41 -4.33 -5.25
N GLN A 48 -5.75 -4.42 -6.53
CA GLN A 48 -7.07 -4.90 -6.97
C GLN A 48 -7.40 -6.33 -6.53
N PHE A 49 -6.43 -7.09 -6.03
CA PHE A 49 -6.63 -8.41 -5.41
C PHE A 49 -7.35 -8.37 -4.05
N PHE A 50 -7.49 -7.21 -3.39
CA PHE A 50 -8.04 -7.10 -2.03
C PHE A 50 -9.44 -7.73 -1.83
N PRO A 51 -10.39 -7.73 -2.79
CA PRO A 51 -11.68 -8.38 -2.61
C PRO A 51 -11.54 -9.89 -2.44
N PHE A 52 -10.57 -10.51 -3.12
CA PHE A 52 -10.26 -11.93 -2.98
C PHE A 52 -9.69 -12.24 -1.59
N VAL A 53 -8.89 -11.34 -0.99
CA VAL A 53 -8.39 -11.49 0.38
C VAL A 53 -9.56 -11.44 1.38
N ILE A 54 -10.45 -10.45 1.25
CA ILE A 54 -11.64 -10.33 2.11
C ILE A 54 -12.52 -11.58 1.96
N GLY A 55 -12.77 -12.02 0.72
CA GLY A 55 -13.52 -13.24 0.43
C GLY A 55 -12.86 -14.48 1.05
N ALA A 56 -11.55 -14.64 0.92
CA ALA A 56 -10.81 -15.74 1.53
C ALA A 56 -10.91 -15.73 3.06
N VAL A 57 -10.79 -14.56 3.70
CA VAL A 57 -10.95 -14.43 5.15
C VAL A 57 -12.36 -14.85 5.58
N VAL A 58 -13.40 -14.38 4.90
CA VAL A 58 -14.79 -14.73 5.20
C VAL A 58 -15.03 -16.23 5.02
N VAL A 59 -14.63 -16.79 3.88
CA VAL A 59 -14.81 -18.22 3.56
C VAL A 59 -14.05 -19.10 4.53
N LEU A 60 -12.76 -18.83 4.78
CA LEU A 60 -11.95 -19.60 5.71
C LEU A 60 -12.48 -19.50 7.14
N LEU A 61 -12.90 -18.32 7.59
CA LEU A 61 -13.49 -18.16 8.91
C LEU A 61 -14.80 -18.96 9.01
N TRP A 62 -15.65 -18.87 8.00
CA TRP A 62 -16.93 -19.58 7.96
C TRP A 62 -16.75 -21.11 7.97
N THR A 63 -15.90 -21.65 7.08
CA THR A 63 -15.66 -23.10 6.99
C THR A 63 -15.07 -23.63 8.28
N ARG A 64 -14.03 -22.96 8.81
CA ARG A 64 -13.35 -23.41 10.03
C ARG A 64 -14.23 -23.32 11.28
N ILE A 65 -15.14 -22.36 11.35
CA ILE A 65 -16.13 -22.27 12.45
C ILE A 65 -17.16 -23.38 12.38
N ARG A 66 -17.54 -23.81 11.16
CA ARG A 66 -18.50 -24.91 10.92
C ARG A 66 -17.89 -26.29 11.18
N ASP A 67 -16.59 -26.44 10.90
CA ASP A 67 -15.86 -27.70 11.09
C ASP A 67 -15.56 -28.02 12.57
N VAL A 68 -15.80 -27.08 13.49
CA VAL A 68 -15.64 -27.32 14.93
C VAL A 68 -16.79 -28.21 15.43
N GLY A 69 -16.51 -29.50 15.70
CA GLY A 69 -17.43 -30.40 16.39
C GLY A 69 -17.66 -29.99 17.86
N GLU A 70 -18.79 -30.41 18.44
CA GLU A 70 -19.27 -29.96 19.76
C GLU A 70 -18.38 -30.34 20.96
N GLY A 71 -17.29 -31.08 20.77
CA GLY A 71 -16.45 -31.66 21.84
C GLY A 71 -15.06 -31.03 22.06
N GLY A 72 -14.71 -29.93 21.40
CA GLY A 72 -13.37 -29.35 21.53
C GLY A 72 -13.15 -28.63 22.87
N VAL A 73 -12.02 -28.90 23.54
CA VAL A 73 -11.64 -28.24 24.81
C VAL A 73 -11.51 -26.73 24.59
N VAL A 74 -12.44 -25.97 25.18
CA VAL A 74 -12.39 -24.51 25.18
C VAL A 74 -11.48 -24.06 26.33
N PHE A 75 -10.35 -23.45 26.02
CA PHE A 75 -9.53 -22.81 27.05
C PHE A 75 -10.27 -21.60 27.60
N ALA A 76 -10.56 -21.63 28.92
CA ALA A 76 -11.08 -20.48 29.64
C ALA A 76 -10.13 -19.28 29.39
N PRO A 77 -10.64 -18.12 28.94
CA PRO A 77 -9.79 -17.00 28.59
C PRO A 77 -9.04 -16.51 29.84
N SER A 78 -7.72 -16.71 29.86
CA SER A 78 -6.83 -16.05 30.81
C SER A 78 -6.75 -14.55 30.48
N GLY A 79 -7.78 -13.81 30.90
CA GLY A 79 -7.83 -12.35 30.90
C GLY A 79 -8.56 -11.70 29.72
N LEU A 80 -9.57 -10.87 30.04
CA LEU A 80 -10.26 -9.98 29.09
C LEU A 80 -9.41 -8.78 28.62
N TRP A 81 -8.16 -8.67 29.07
CA TRP A 81 -7.31 -7.50 28.84
C TRP A 81 -6.85 -7.38 27.38
N LEU A 82 -6.56 -8.50 26.69
CA LEU A 82 -6.11 -8.51 25.29
C LEU A 82 -7.18 -7.95 24.31
N PRO A 83 -8.45 -8.42 24.33
CA PRO A 83 -9.51 -7.79 23.56
C PRO A 83 -9.71 -6.31 23.89
N ARG A 84 -9.65 -5.92 25.17
CA ARG A 84 -9.80 -4.52 25.57
C ARG A 84 -8.67 -3.64 25.06
N LEU A 85 -7.44 -4.15 25.11
CA LEU A 85 -6.27 -3.49 24.57
C LEU A 85 -6.43 -3.28 23.06
N SER A 86 -6.90 -4.29 22.32
CA SER A 86 -7.15 -4.14 20.88
C SER A 86 -8.25 -3.12 20.57
N VAL A 87 -9.33 -3.07 21.36
CA VAL A 87 -10.39 -2.06 21.21
C VAL A 87 -9.88 -0.65 21.53
N MET A 88 -9.11 -0.49 22.61
CA MET A 88 -8.52 0.79 23.00
C MET A 88 -7.52 1.28 21.95
N MET A 89 -6.66 0.39 21.44
CA MET A 89 -5.73 0.69 20.36
C MET A 89 -6.47 1.12 19.09
N ALA A 90 -7.54 0.40 18.72
CA ALA A 90 -8.37 0.78 17.58
C ALA A 90 -9.01 2.17 17.75
N LEU A 91 -9.48 2.52 18.96
CA LEU A 91 -10.02 3.86 19.24
C LEU A 91 -8.94 4.96 19.14
N ILE A 92 -7.73 4.71 19.62
CA ILE A 92 -6.60 5.65 19.51
C ILE A 92 -6.22 5.85 18.04
N LEU A 93 -6.12 4.75 17.28
CA LEU A 93 -5.83 4.80 15.84
C LEU A 93 -6.94 5.53 15.07
N LEU A 94 -8.20 5.29 15.43
CA LEU A 94 -9.35 5.94 14.80
C LEU A 94 -9.41 7.44 15.14
N LEU A 95 -9.07 7.83 16.37
CA LEU A 95 -8.92 9.23 16.75
C LEU A 95 -7.80 9.89 15.94
N GLY A 96 -6.64 9.24 15.83
CA GLY A 96 -5.56 9.69 14.94
C GLY A 96 -6.01 9.76 13.49
N ALA A 97 -6.86 8.83 13.05
CA ALA A 97 -7.41 8.82 11.71
C ALA A 97 -8.29 10.05 11.49
N VAL A 98 -9.15 10.42 12.44
CA VAL A 98 -9.96 11.64 12.36
C VAL A 98 -9.08 12.90 12.33
N ILE A 99 -8.12 13.02 13.26
CA ILE A 99 -7.24 14.19 13.37
C ILE A 99 -6.39 14.38 12.10
N LEU A 100 -5.92 13.27 11.52
CA LEU A 100 -5.07 13.27 10.33
C LEU A 100 -5.86 13.02 9.04
N VAL A 101 -7.20 13.04 9.10
CA VAL A 101 -8.11 12.74 7.98
C VAL A 101 -7.66 11.52 7.17
N SER A 102 -7.45 10.40 7.86
CA SER A 102 -6.78 9.23 7.32
C SER A 102 -7.62 8.00 7.06
N ALA A 103 -7.80 7.68 5.77
CA ALA A 103 -8.37 6.40 5.33
C ALA A 103 -7.46 5.21 5.70
N TRP A 104 -6.15 5.33 5.50
CA TRP A 104 -5.20 4.25 5.81
C TRP A 104 -5.17 3.91 7.30
N LEU A 105 -5.13 4.93 8.17
CA LEU A 105 -5.10 4.70 9.62
C LEU A 105 -6.42 4.14 10.14
N ALA A 106 -7.55 4.55 9.55
CA ALA A 106 -8.85 3.95 9.83
C ALA A 106 -8.91 2.47 9.41
N ALA A 107 -8.29 2.10 8.28
CA ALA A 107 -8.19 0.71 7.85
C ALA A 107 -7.32 -0.12 8.82
N VAL A 108 -6.18 0.41 9.27
CA VAL A 108 -5.37 -0.23 10.33
C VAL A 108 -6.17 -0.38 11.62
N ALA A 109 -6.93 0.65 12.03
CA ALA A 109 -7.81 0.59 13.19
C ALA A 109 -8.85 -0.53 13.05
N ALA A 110 -9.44 -0.72 11.86
CA ALA A 110 -10.39 -1.78 11.58
C ALA A 110 -9.76 -3.18 11.67
N VAL A 111 -8.55 -3.39 11.12
CA VAL A 111 -7.82 -4.66 11.23
C VAL A 111 -7.46 -4.97 12.68
N VAL A 112 -6.98 -3.98 13.45
CA VAL A 112 -6.70 -4.11 14.88
C VAL A 112 -7.97 -4.39 15.69
N LEU A 113 -9.08 -3.70 15.38
CA LEU A 113 -10.38 -3.94 16.02
C LEU A 113 -10.89 -5.36 15.76
N SER A 114 -10.69 -5.87 14.53
CA SER A 114 -11.08 -7.24 14.19
C SER A 114 -10.36 -8.27 15.06
N ALA A 115 -9.14 -8.00 15.57
CA ALA A 115 -8.45 -8.90 16.49
C ALA A 115 -9.28 -9.20 17.75
N ALA A 116 -10.08 -8.24 18.24
CA ALA A 116 -11.01 -8.46 19.34
C ALA A 116 -12.09 -9.49 18.98
N MET A 117 -12.60 -9.44 17.75
CA MET A 117 -13.57 -10.41 17.22
C MET A 117 -12.95 -11.81 17.10
N PHE A 118 -11.76 -11.92 16.48
CA PHE A 118 -11.03 -13.18 16.36
C PHE A 118 -10.71 -13.78 17.73
N TRP A 119 -10.28 -12.97 18.71
CA TRP A 119 -10.09 -13.42 20.09
C TRP A 119 -11.39 -13.96 20.70
N SER A 120 -12.51 -13.27 20.48
CA SER A 120 -13.82 -13.64 21.00
C SER A 120 -14.33 -14.96 20.41
N ILE A 121 -14.02 -15.23 19.14
CA ILE A 121 -14.31 -16.50 18.46
C ILE A 121 -13.43 -17.60 19.05
N GLY A 122 -12.10 -17.38 19.11
CA GLY A 122 -11.15 -18.37 19.63
C GLY A 122 -11.32 -18.70 21.11
N SER A 123 -11.91 -17.80 21.90
CA SER A 123 -12.25 -18.07 23.31
C SER A 123 -13.53 -18.89 23.51
N ARG A 124 -14.34 -19.05 22.46
CA ARG A 124 -15.61 -19.81 22.52
C ARG A 124 -15.55 -21.10 21.72
N ARG A 125 -14.68 -21.17 20.72
CA ARG A 125 -14.55 -22.31 19.80
C ARG A 125 -13.06 -22.55 19.50
N PRO A 126 -12.56 -23.80 19.56
CA PRO A 126 -11.19 -24.12 19.19
C PRO A 126 -11.02 -24.16 17.66
N VAL A 127 -11.01 -22.98 17.04
CA VAL A 127 -10.82 -22.82 15.59
C VAL A 127 -9.33 -22.91 15.25
N LYS A 128 -8.95 -23.86 14.39
CA LYS A 128 -7.56 -24.06 13.95
C LYS A 128 -7.07 -22.84 13.15
N TYR A 129 -5.83 -22.41 13.41
CA TYR A 129 -5.12 -21.34 12.68
C TYR A 129 -5.89 -20.00 12.55
N LEU A 130 -6.73 -19.68 13.53
CA LEU A 130 -7.57 -18.48 13.54
C LEU A 130 -6.77 -17.17 13.36
N TRP A 131 -5.57 -17.08 13.96
CA TRP A 131 -4.68 -15.93 13.78
C TRP A 131 -4.02 -15.85 12.41
N GLY A 132 -3.85 -16.99 11.72
CA GLY A 132 -3.43 -17.03 10.32
C GLY A 132 -4.48 -16.37 9.43
N ILE A 133 -5.76 -16.67 9.66
CA ILE A 133 -6.87 -16.02 8.95
C ILE A 133 -6.89 -14.51 9.21
N TRP A 134 -6.75 -14.09 10.49
CA TRP A 134 -6.65 -12.66 10.83
C TRP A 134 -5.46 -11.99 10.13
N SER A 135 -4.32 -12.67 10.04
CA SER A 135 -3.11 -12.11 9.42
C SER A 135 -3.29 -11.74 7.94
N LEU A 136 -4.18 -12.44 7.21
CA LEU A 136 -4.47 -12.14 5.81
C LEU A 136 -5.06 -10.73 5.63
N LEU A 137 -5.78 -10.19 6.63
CA LEU A 137 -6.33 -8.83 6.57
C LEU A 137 -5.24 -7.77 6.46
N TRP A 138 -4.00 -8.05 6.86
CA TRP A 138 -2.90 -7.11 6.67
C TRP A 138 -2.49 -6.95 5.20
N LEU A 139 -2.82 -7.90 4.32
CA LEU A 139 -2.58 -7.77 2.88
C LEU A 139 -3.47 -6.70 2.23
N THR A 140 -4.57 -6.29 2.89
CA THR A 140 -5.43 -5.19 2.43
C THR A 140 -4.95 -3.82 2.95
N ILE A 141 -3.82 -3.77 3.66
CA ILE A 141 -3.23 -2.56 4.18
C ILE A 141 -1.95 -2.27 3.38
N PRO A 142 -1.94 -1.22 2.54
CA PRO A 142 -0.74 -0.82 1.82
C PRO A 142 0.41 -0.55 2.77
N ALA A 143 1.63 -0.87 2.36
CA ALA A 143 2.79 -0.61 3.20
C ALA A 143 2.91 0.90 3.48
N PRO A 144 3.31 1.29 4.70
CA PRO A 144 3.49 2.69 5.02
C PRO A 144 4.53 3.33 4.09
N LEU A 145 4.36 4.62 3.80
CA LEU A 145 5.34 5.43 3.06
C LEU A 145 5.62 5.00 1.61
N GLY A 146 4.82 4.10 1.02
CA GLY A 146 5.02 3.67 -0.37
C GLY A 146 6.13 2.68 -0.58
N GLN A 147 6.50 1.95 0.47
CA GLN A 147 7.50 0.90 0.37
C GLN A 147 7.06 -0.23 -0.57
N ASP A 148 5.77 -0.50 -0.66
CA ASP A 148 5.16 -1.44 -1.61
C ASP A 148 5.38 -1.02 -3.08
N ALA A 149 5.10 0.23 -3.41
CA ALA A 149 5.32 0.78 -4.74
C ALA A 149 6.82 0.84 -5.09
N ASN A 150 7.66 1.27 -4.13
CA ASN A 150 9.11 1.27 -4.31
C ASN A 150 9.65 -0.15 -4.53
N PHE A 151 9.18 -1.12 -3.75
CA PHE A 151 9.55 -2.52 -3.89
C PHE A 151 9.15 -3.06 -5.26
N THR A 152 7.92 -2.79 -5.69
CA THR A 152 7.43 -3.21 -7.01
C THR A 152 8.27 -2.60 -8.14
N ARG A 153 8.56 -1.29 -8.08
CA ARG A 153 9.46 -0.61 -9.05
C ARG A 153 10.86 -1.20 -9.07
N GLN A 154 11.40 -1.56 -7.90
CA GLN A 154 12.71 -2.20 -7.82
C GLN A 154 12.68 -3.59 -8.47
N MET A 155 11.64 -4.38 -8.24
CA MET A 155 11.48 -5.69 -8.88
C MET A 155 11.25 -5.58 -10.39
N GLN A 156 10.54 -4.55 -10.85
CA GLN A 156 10.40 -4.23 -12.28
C GLN A 156 11.75 -3.91 -12.90
N ARG A 157 12.58 -3.09 -12.25
CA ARG A 157 13.94 -2.78 -12.71
C ARG A 157 14.83 -4.02 -12.79
N ILE A 158 14.74 -4.92 -11.80
CA ILE A 158 15.46 -6.20 -11.87
C ILE A 158 14.94 -7.03 -13.05
N SER A 159 13.62 -7.07 -13.25
CA SER A 159 13.01 -7.81 -14.37
C SER A 159 13.43 -7.25 -15.72
N SER A 160 13.44 -5.93 -15.93
CA SER A 160 13.88 -5.30 -17.18
C SER A 160 15.37 -5.58 -17.45
N GLN A 161 16.23 -5.44 -16.43
CA GLN A 161 17.66 -5.73 -16.55
C GLN A 161 17.97 -7.18 -16.92
N ILE A 162 17.26 -8.14 -16.33
CA ILE A 162 17.42 -9.55 -16.70
C ILE A 162 16.85 -9.79 -18.10
N SER A 163 15.71 -9.18 -18.45
CA SER A 163 15.11 -9.32 -19.78
C SER A 163 16.02 -8.79 -20.87
N SER A 164 16.68 -7.65 -20.66
CA SER A 164 17.66 -7.11 -21.60
C SER A 164 18.78 -8.12 -21.90
N ARG A 165 19.36 -8.76 -20.88
CA ARG A 165 20.36 -9.82 -21.08
C ARG A 165 19.81 -11.05 -21.80
N VAL A 166 18.54 -11.37 -21.59
CA VAL A 166 17.87 -12.44 -22.32
C VAL A 166 17.69 -12.05 -23.79
N LEU A 167 17.30 -10.80 -24.08
CA LEU A 167 17.16 -10.28 -25.43
C LEU A 167 18.49 -10.22 -26.19
N ASP A 168 19.60 -9.89 -25.50
CA ASP A 168 20.96 -9.98 -26.07
C ASP A 168 21.27 -11.40 -26.54
N LEU A 169 20.87 -12.42 -25.76
CA LEU A 169 21.05 -13.84 -26.11
C LEU A 169 20.25 -14.22 -27.37
N PHE A 170 19.10 -13.58 -27.61
CA PHE A 170 18.27 -13.75 -28.79
C PHE A 170 18.65 -12.81 -29.95
N GLN A 171 19.74 -12.04 -29.82
CA GLN A 171 20.21 -11.08 -30.83
C GLN A 171 19.14 -10.03 -31.22
N VAL A 172 18.31 -9.62 -30.26
CA VAL A 172 17.34 -8.54 -30.46
C VAL A 172 18.03 -7.21 -30.13
N GLU A 173 18.17 -6.33 -31.12
CA GLU A 173 18.74 -4.99 -30.95
C GLU A 173 17.80 -4.13 -30.10
N HIS A 174 18.28 -3.66 -28.95
CA HIS A 174 17.50 -2.84 -28.03
C HIS A 174 18.38 -1.91 -27.20
N VAL A 175 17.79 -0.84 -26.69
CA VAL A 175 18.37 0.08 -25.71
C VAL A 175 17.47 0.09 -24.47
N MET A 176 18.08 0.10 -23.28
CA MET A 176 17.34 0.30 -22.03
C MET A 176 17.47 1.74 -21.56
N ASP A 177 16.34 2.41 -21.37
CA ASP A 177 16.26 3.69 -20.64
C ASP A 177 15.43 3.49 -19.37
N GLY A 178 16.11 3.44 -18.23
CA GLY A 178 15.50 3.16 -16.93
C GLY A 178 14.83 1.77 -16.89
N ASN A 179 13.50 1.76 -16.93
CA ASN A 179 12.69 0.53 -17.03
C ASN A 179 12.13 0.32 -18.44
N VAL A 180 12.34 1.22 -19.40
CA VAL A 180 11.78 1.10 -20.76
C VAL A 180 12.75 0.35 -21.66
N LEU A 181 12.23 -0.57 -22.47
CA LEU A 181 12.98 -1.25 -23.53
C LEU A 181 12.63 -0.63 -24.87
N GLU A 182 13.58 0.06 -25.48
CA GLU A 182 13.42 0.70 -26.78
C GLU A 182 14.04 -0.19 -27.87
N LEU A 183 13.19 -0.65 -28.80
CA LEU A 183 13.59 -1.34 -30.02
C LEU A 183 13.54 -0.33 -31.18
N ALA A 184 14.29 -0.59 -32.26
CA ALA A 184 14.42 0.32 -33.42
C ALA A 184 13.07 0.74 -34.03
N SER A 185 12.05 -0.11 -33.92
CA SER A 185 10.72 0.09 -34.46
C SER A 185 9.66 0.50 -33.42
N ARG A 186 9.93 0.36 -32.11
CA ARG A 186 8.95 0.61 -31.04
C ARG A 186 9.56 0.70 -29.63
N GLN A 187 8.98 1.56 -28.80
CA GLN A 187 9.23 1.59 -27.35
C GLN A 187 8.26 0.67 -26.60
N PHE A 188 8.81 -0.22 -25.77
CA PHE A 188 8.06 -1.05 -24.83
C PHE A 188 8.23 -0.50 -23.42
N PHE A 189 7.19 0.18 -22.94
CA PHE A 189 7.09 0.53 -21.53
C PHE A 189 6.89 -0.75 -20.73
N VAL A 190 7.89 -1.11 -19.92
CA VAL A 190 7.79 -2.25 -19.01
C VAL A 190 6.67 -2.04 -18.01
N ASP A 191 6.33 -0.79 -17.68
CA ASP A 191 5.20 -0.48 -16.80
C ASP A 191 3.86 -0.91 -17.42
N GLU A 192 3.51 -0.51 -18.67
CA GLU A 192 2.35 -1.06 -19.39
C GLU A 192 2.43 -2.58 -19.60
N ALA A 193 3.62 -3.12 -19.89
CA ALA A 193 3.78 -4.55 -20.13
C ALA A 193 3.73 -5.40 -18.83
N CYS A 194 3.91 -4.79 -17.65
CA CYS A 194 3.97 -5.47 -16.34
C CYS A 194 2.82 -5.10 -15.40
N SER A 195 1.95 -4.15 -15.76
CA SER A 195 0.84 -3.67 -14.93
C SER A 195 -0.36 -4.63 -14.86
N GLY A 196 -0.41 -5.64 -15.74
CA GLY A 196 -1.49 -6.63 -15.80
C GLY A 196 -1.61 -7.58 -14.59
N MET A 197 -2.55 -8.55 -14.70
CA MET A 197 -3.01 -9.47 -13.64
C MET A 197 -1.92 -10.20 -12.81
N ILE A 198 -0.68 -10.28 -13.29
CA ILE A 198 0.48 -10.85 -12.57
C ILE A 198 1.23 -9.74 -11.83
N SER A 199 0.56 -9.05 -10.92
CA SER A 199 1.29 -8.27 -9.93
C SER A 199 2.02 -9.21 -8.96
N ILE A 200 3.25 -8.87 -8.60
CA ILE A 200 4.00 -9.55 -7.53
C ILE A 200 3.15 -9.60 -6.25
N MET A 201 2.39 -8.54 -5.98
CA MET A 201 1.50 -8.46 -4.81
C MET A 201 0.34 -9.46 -4.89
N SER A 202 -0.19 -9.74 -6.09
CA SER A 202 -1.19 -10.80 -6.31
C SER A 202 -0.60 -12.18 -6.00
N VAL A 203 0.64 -12.45 -6.43
CA VAL A 203 1.33 -13.72 -6.14
C VAL A 203 1.61 -13.88 -4.65
N VAL A 204 2.04 -12.80 -3.98
CA VAL A 204 2.20 -12.75 -2.51
C VAL A 204 0.87 -13.07 -1.82
N ALA A 205 -0.22 -12.44 -2.25
CA ALA A 205 -1.54 -12.68 -1.68
C ALA A 205 -2.01 -14.13 -1.89
N CYS A 206 -1.85 -14.68 -3.10
CA CYS A 206 -2.18 -16.07 -3.40
C CYS A 206 -1.37 -17.05 -2.54
N GLY A 207 -0.06 -16.83 -2.39
CA GLY A 207 0.79 -17.69 -1.55
C GLY A 207 0.42 -17.65 -0.07
N ALA A 208 0.10 -16.46 0.46
CA ALA A 208 -0.36 -16.30 1.83
C ALA A 208 -1.73 -16.96 2.05
N ILE A 209 -2.71 -16.70 1.16
CA ILE A 209 -4.04 -17.30 1.23
C ILE A 209 -3.96 -18.83 1.15
N TYR A 210 -3.23 -19.36 0.17
CA TYR A 210 -3.04 -20.80 0.01
C TYR A 210 -2.37 -21.42 1.24
N GLY A 211 -1.29 -20.81 1.72
CA GLY A 211 -0.57 -21.26 2.90
C GLY A 211 -1.46 -21.33 4.16
N VAL A 212 -2.28 -20.31 4.40
CA VAL A 212 -3.27 -20.32 5.50
C VAL A 212 -4.38 -21.35 5.24
N TRP A 213 -4.85 -21.48 4.00
CA TRP A 213 -5.92 -22.42 3.63
C TRP A 213 -5.52 -23.88 3.88
N VAL A 214 -4.30 -24.27 3.54
CA VAL A 214 -3.79 -25.63 3.78
C VAL A 214 -3.12 -25.81 5.15
N ASN A 215 -3.26 -24.83 6.05
CA ASN A 215 -2.73 -24.85 7.42
C ASN A 215 -1.20 -24.98 7.50
N ARG A 216 -0.46 -24.31 6.61
CA ARG A 216 1.01 -24.24 6.71
C ARG A 216 1.44 -23.44 7.94
N ARG A 217 2.58 -23.82 8.49
CA ARG A 217 3.23 -23.08 9.59
C ARG A 217 3.72 -21.71 9.11
N PRO A 218 3.82 -20.69 9.98
CA PRO A 218 4.21 -19.34 9.58
C PRO A 218 5.54 -19.27 8.81
N LEU A 219 6.56 -20.00 9.25
CA LEU A 219 7.85 -20.04 8.55
C LEU A 219 7.69 -20.58 7.12
N HIS A 220 6.88 -21.61 6.94
CA HIS A 220 6.60 -22.18 5.62
C HIS A 220 5.86 -21.15 4.75
N ILE A 221 4.85 -20.45 5.29
CA ILE A 221 4.12 -19.41 4.54
C ILE A 221 5.08 -18.30 4.11
N VAL A 222 5.95 -17.81 5.00
CA VAL A 222 6.94 -16.78 4.69
C VAL A 222 7.90 -17.25 3.59
N ALA A 223 8.42 -18.48 3.70
CA ALA A 223 9.30 -19.06 2.67
C ALA A 223 8.58 -19.23 1.32
N LEU A 224 7.32 -19.66 1.34
CA LEU A 224 6.50 -19.84 0.15
C LEU A 224 6.22 -18.51 -0.55
N VAL A 225 5.84 -17.47 0.22
CA VAL A 225 5.63 -16.11 -0.30
C VAL A 225 6.92 -15.56 -0.91
N PHE A 226 8.07 -15.75 -0.24
CA PHE A 226 9.36 -15.32 -0.75
C PHE A 226 9.71 -16.00 -2.08
N CYS A 227 9.54 -17.33 -2.18
CA CYS A 227 9.72 -18.04 -3.44
C CYS A 227 8.72 -17.59 -4.51
N GLY A 228 7.48 -17.24 -4.12
CA GLY A 228 6.48 -16.67 -5.00
C GLY A 228 6.92 -15.35 -5.64
N ILE A 229 7.59 -14.48 -4.89
CA ILE A 229 8.19 -13.25 -5.43
C ILE A 229 9.25 -13.60 -6.49
N CYS A 230 10.12 -14.58 -6.22
CA CYS A 230 11.13 -15.03 -7.18
C CYS A 230 10.50 -15.57 -8.47
N TRP A 231 9.43 -16.37 -8.34
CA TRP A 231 8.67 -16.88 -9.49
C TRP A 231 8.00 -15.76 -10.28
N ALA A 232 7.40 -14.78 -9.59
CA ALA A 232 6.79 -13.62 -10.24
C ALA A 232 7.81 -12.84 -11.08
N VAL A 233 9.01 -12.60 -10.55
CA VAL A 233 10.11 -11.96 -11.30
C VAL A 233 10.53 -12.82 -12.49
N ALA A 234 10.77 -14.12 -12.29
CA ALA A 234 11.22 -15.02 -13.37
C ALA A 234 10.21 -15.12 -14.53
N ILE A 235 8.93 -15.25 -14.21
CA ILE A 235 7.85 -15.29 -15.20
C ILE A 235 7.72 -13.94 -15.90
N ASN A 236 7.86 -12.84 -15.17
CA ASN A 236 7.79 -11.50 -15.74
C ASN A 236 8.95 -11.24 -16.72
N VAL A 237 10.16 -11.70 -16.41
CA VAL A 237 11.30 -11.69 -17.33
C VAL A 237 10.97 -12.45 -18.62
N GLY A 238 10.44 -13.66 -18.47
CA GLY A 238 10.02 -14.47 -19.62
C GLY A 238 8.96 -13.76 -20.47
N ARG A 239 7.98 -13.12 -19.83
CA ARG A 239 6.92 -12.35 -20.51
C ARG A 239 7.48 -11.20 -21.33
N ILE A 240 8.28 -10.32 -20.72
CA ILE A 240 8.89 -9.17 -21.38
C ILE A 240 9.72 -9.65 -22.59
N SER A 241 10.54 -10.68 -22.37
CA SER A 241 11.41 -11.23 -23.40
C SER A 241 10.62 -11.83 -24.56
N VAL A 242 9.59 -12.63 -24.29
CA VAL A 242 8.74 -13.24 -25.33
C VAL A 242 8.00 -12.19 -26.14
N ILE A 243 7.43 -11.16 -25.49
CA ILE A 243 6.71 -10.09 -26.20
C ILE A 243 7.67 -9.35 -27.15
N ALA A 244 8.87 -9.00 -26.68
CA ALA A 244 9.86 -8.30 -27.49
C ALA A 244 10.40 -9.16 -28.65
N VAL A 245 10.74 -10.43 -28.41
CA VAL A 245 11.19 -11.37 -29.46
C VAL A 245 10.10 -11.59 -30.52
N VAL A 246 8.86 -11.80 -30.08
CA VAL A 246 7.73 -12.01 -31.00
C VAL A 246 7.51 -10.80 -31.89
N TYR A 247 7.63 -9.60 -31.32
CA TYR A 247 7.50 -8.37 -32.06
C TYR A 247 8.64 -8.17 -33.06
N GLU A 248 9.89 -8.43 -32.67
CA GLU A 248 11.03 -8.23 -33.57
C GLU A 248 11.03 -9.21 -34.74
N TRP A 249 10.74 -10.49 -34.49
CA TRP A 249 10.86 -11.52 -35.54
C TRP A 249 9.62 -11.66 -36.40
N TRP A 250 8.43 -11.43 -35.85
CA TRP A 250 7.16 -11.63 -36.57
C TRP A 250 6.33 -10.35 -36.73
N HIS A 251 6.77 -9.22 -36.17
CA HIS A 251 6.06 -7.94 -36.21
C HIS A 251 4.62 -8.00 -35.68
N VAL A 252 4.37 -8.96 -34.77
CA VAL A 252 3.09 -9.12 -34.09
C VAL A 252 3.16 -8.50 -32.70
N ASP A 253 2.26 -7.56 -32.42
CA ASP A 253 2.20 -6.90 -31.13
C ASP A 253 1.36 -7.69 -30.12
N TRP A 254 2.03 -8.31 -29.14
CA TRP A 254 1.41 -8.96 -27.97
C TRP A 254 1.47 -8.09 -26.71
N SER A 255 1.95 -6.85 -26.81
CA SER A 255 2.00 -5.92 -25.69
C SER A 255 0.63 -5.30 -25.37
N THR A 256 -0.35 -5.40 -26.28
CA THR A 256 -1.69 -4.81 -26.12
C THR A 256 -2.83 -5.76 -26.47
N GLY A 257 -4.06 -5.43 -26.06
CA GLY A 257 -5.29 -6.13 -26.44
C GLY A 257 -5.50 -7.49 -25.77
N ALA A 258 -6.42 -8.30 -26.31
CA ALA A 258 -6.87 -9.55 -25.70
C ALA A 258 -5.75 -10.62 -25.58
N VAL A 259 -4.80 -10.63 -26.52
CA VAL A 259 -3.66 -11.57 -26.49
C VAL A 259 -2.77 -11.30 -25.28
N HIS A 260 -2.54 -10.02 -24.97
CA HIS A 260 -1.78 -9.59 -23.80
C HIS A 260 -2.43 -10.08 -22.49
N GLU A 261 -3.76 -9.93 -22.38
CA GLU A 261 -4.53 -10.38 -21.21
C GLU A 261 -4.51 -11.91 -21.07
N LEU A 262 -4.68 -12.64 -22.18
CA LEU A 262 -4.65 -14.11 -22.18
C LEU A 262 -3.26 -14.64 -21.82
N LEU A 263 -2.20 -14.03 -22.37
CA LEU A 263 -0.82 -14.37 -22.00
C LEU A 263 -0.58 -14.10 -20.51
N GLY A 264 -1.06 -12.97 -20.00
CA GLY A 264 -1.03 -12.64 -18.57
C GLY A 264 -1.76 -13.69 -17.72
N LEU A 265 -2.95 -14.13 -18.13
CA LEU A 265 -3.69 -15.18 -17.42
C LEU A 265 -2.95 -16.54 -17.46
N ALA A 266 -2.44 -16.94 -18.62
CA ALA A 266 -1.72 -18.21 -18.78
C ALA A 266 -0.45 -18.24 -17.92
N LEU A 267 0.33 -17.16 -17.93
CA LEU A 267 1.53 -17.02 -17.10
C LEU A 267 1.20 -16.89 -15.61
N PHE A 268 0.06 -16.30 -15.24
CA PHE A 268 -0.43 -16.32 -13.86
C PHE A 268 -0.71 -17.75 -13.38
N MET A 269 -1.42 -18.53 -14.19
CA MET A 269 -1.72 -19.94 -13.87
C MET A 269 -0.44 -20.79 -13.78
N LEU A 270 0.53 -20.53 -14.65
CA LEU A 270 1.85 -21.15 -14.58
C LEU A 270 2.58 -20.79 -13.28
N THR A 271 2.57 -19.50 -12.90
CA THR A 271 3.15 -19.01 -11.64
C THR A 271 2.49 -19.68 -10.43
N PHE A 272 1.16 -19.79 -10.44
CA PHE A 272 0.43 -20.46 -9.38
C PHE A 272 0.76 -21.96 -9.30
N GLY A 273 0.85 -22.65 -10.45
CA GLY A 273 1.31 -24.04 -10.50
C GLY A 273 2.73 -24.22 -9.96
N ALA A 274 3.65 -23.32 -10.30
CA ALA A 274 5.01 -23.30 -9.77
C ALA A 274 5.04 -23.06 -8.25
N LEU A 275 4.15 -22.20 -7.74
CA LEU A 275 3.96 -21.97 -6.31
C LEU A 275 3.48 -23.23 -5.58
N LEU A 276 2.51 -23.96 -6.15
CA LEU A 276 2.04 -25.24 -5.60
C LEU A 276 3.14 -26.31 -5.61
N SER A 277 3.95 -26.37 -6.66
CA SER A 277 5.13 -27.25 -6.71
C SER A 277 6.14 -26.88 -5.62
N THR A 278 6.39 -25.58 -5.43
CA THR A 278 7.29 -25.04 -4.41
C THR A 278 6.80 -25.37 -3.00
N ASP A 279 5.50 -25.32 -2.73
CA ASP A 279 4.91 -25.78 -1.46
C ASP A 279 5.30 -27.23 -1.14
N ARG A 280 5.31 -28.12 -2.14
CA ARG A 280 5.72 -29.53 -1.95
C ARG A 280 7.20 -29.66 -1.65
N LEU A 281 8.05 -28.89 -2.35
CA LEU A 281 9.47 -28.85 -2.07
C LEU A 281 9.75 -28.32 -0.65
N LEU A 282 9.10 -27.23 -0.25
CA LEU A 282 9.25 -26.63 1.07
C LEU A 282 8.72 -27.54 2.18
N GLN A 283 7.70 -28.37 1.92
CA GLN A 283 7.25 -29.40 2.86
C GLN A 283 8.35 -30.41 3.14
N PHE A 284 9.02 -30.87 2.10
CA PHE A 284 10.13 -31.80 2.22
C PHE A 284 11.32 -31.14 2.93
N MET A 285 11.70 -29.93 2.53
CA MET A 285 12.85 -29.20 3.09
C MET A 285 12.63 -28.76 4.55
N LEU A 286 11.42 -28.34 4.92
CA LEU A 286 11.09 -27.82 6.27
C LEU A 286 10.44 -28.89 7.17
N ALA A 287 10.54 -30.17 6.81
CA ALA A 287 10.08 -31.25 7.66
C ALA A 287 10.89 -31.32 8.96
N PRO A 288 10.23 -31.47 10.13
CA PRO A 288 10.95 -31.71 11.38
C PRO A 288 11.67 -33.05 11.31
N ILE A 289 12.89 -33.09 11.84
CA ILE A 289 13.70 -34.31 11.86
C ILE A 289 13.17 -35.21 12.98
N PRO A 290 12.74 -36.45 12.68
CA PRO A 290 12.23 -37.38 13.69
C PRO A 290 13.35 -37.73 14.68
N VAL A 291 13.02 -37.71 15.96
CA VAL A 291 13.94 -38.06 17.05
C VAL A 291 13.50 -39.41 17.64
N LEU A 292 14.33 -40.44 17.50
CA LEU A 292 14.04 -41.80 17.97
C LEU A 292 14.31 -42.00 19.48
N SER A 293 15.20 -41.20 20.09
CA SER A 293 15.49 -41.25 21.54
C SER A 293 15.68 -39.84 22.12
N PRO A 294 15.09 -39.50 23.29
CA PRO A 294 15.27 -38.20 23.94
C PRO A 294 16.72 -37.92 24.40
N GLU A 295 17.51 -38.97 24.59
CA GLU A 295 18.90 -38.88 25.03
C GLU A 295 19.84 -38.53 23.87
N GLY A 296 20.70 -37.52 24.06
CA GLY A 296 21.79 -37.23 23.14
C GLY A 296 21.46 -36.40 21.88
N ILE A 297 20.27 -35.80 21.76
CA ILE A 297 19.91 -35.03 20.54
C ILE A 297 20.92 -33.89 20.29
N PRO A 298 21.61 -33.85 19.13
CA PRO A 298 22.51 -32.76 18.75
C PRO A 298 21.79 -31.39 18.78
N TRP A 299 22.49 -30.36 19.24
CA TRP A 299 21.92 -29.01 19.37
C TRP A 299 21.38 -28.45 18.04
N VAL A 300 21.97 -28.84 16.91
CA VAL A 300 21.53 -28.44 15.56
C VAL A 300 20.13 -28.96 15.26
N ILE A 301 19.86 -30.24 15.55
CA ILE A 301 18.53 -30.86 15.34
C ILE A 301 17.50 -30.21 16.26
N ARG A 302 17.86 -29.92 17.53
CA ARG A 302 16.98 -29.20 18.45
C ARG A 302 16.66 -27.80 17.94
N CYS A 303 17.66 -27.07 17.44
CA CYS A 303 17.50 -25.74 16.88
C CYS A 303 16.62 -25.76 15.62
N TRP A 304 16.88 -26.70 14.71
CA TRP A 304 16.11 -26.88 13.48
C TRP A 304 14.65 -27.24 13.75
N ASN A 305 14.40 -28.21 14.63
CA ASN A 305 13.04 -28.58 15.01
C ASN A 305 12.33 -27.43 15.74
N LYS A 306 13.03 -26.68 16.59
CA LYS A 306 12.47 -25.47 17.23
C LYS A 306 12.13 -24.38 16.20
N LEU A 307 12.96 -24.19 15.18
CA LEU A 307 12.75 -23.22 14.09
C LEU A 307 11.59 -23.63 13.16
N THR A 308 11.53 -24.90 12.76
CA THR A 308 10.47 -25.44 11.88
C THR A 308 9.13 -25.62 12.60
N MET A 309 9.15 -25.71 13.93
CA MET A 309 7.97 -25.67 14.81
C MET A 309 7.69 -24.27 15.37
N LEU A 310 8.46 -23.25 14.96
CA LEU A 310 8.27 -21.85 15.36
C LEU A 310 6.94 -21.36 14.77
N GLY A 311 5.90 -21.36 15.59
CA GLY A 311 4.52 -21.21 15.15
C GLY A 311 3.58 -22.05 16.01
N ASP A 312 3.91 -23.32 16.25
CA ASP A 312 3.14 -24.20 17.14
C ASP A 312 3.25 -23.74 18.61
N GLN A 313 4.31 -23.03 19.01
CA GLN A 313 4.37 -22.42 20.34
C GLN A 313 3.58 -21.10 20.45
N LEU A 314 3.46 -20.31 19.38
CA LEU A 314 2.70 -19.06 19.39
C LEU A 314 1.20 -19.27 19.09
N VAL A 315 0.88 -20.31 18.31
CA VAL A 315 -0.48 -20.71 17.90
C VAL A 315 -1.01 -21.86 18.75
N GLY A 316 -0.15 -22.80 19.18
CA GLY A 316 -0.47 -23.96 20.01
C GLY A 316 -0.29 -23.76 21.52
N LEU A 317 0.06 -22.56 21.99
CA LEU A 317 -0.20 -22.13 23.38
C LEU A 317 -1.70 -22.19 23.77
N ARG A 318 -2.59 -22.60 22.86
CA ARG A 318 -4.03 -22.85 23.09
C ARG A 318 -4.63 -24.09 22.42
N THR A 319 -3.84 -25.01 21.89
CA THR A 319 -4.37 -26.30 21.39
C THR A 319 -3.50 -27.42 21.93
N GLY A 320 -3.79 -27.85 23.17
CA GLY A 320 -3.22 -29.06 23.74
C GLY A 320 -3.84 -30.29 23.08
N VAL A 321 -3.47 -30.57 21.83
CA VAL A 321 -3.97 -31.75 21.10
C VAL A 321 -2.87 -32.77 20.80
N ASP A 322 -1.59 -32.42 20.90
CA ASP A 322 -0.51 -33.38 20.60
C ASP A 322 0.26 -33.82 21.84
N ARG A 323 -0.47 -34.27 22.88
CA ARG A 323 0.14 -34.90 24.06
C ARG A 323 -0.64 -36.14 24.50
N GLU A 324 -0.88 -37.04 23.55
CA GLU A 324 -1.02 -38.45 23.88
C GLU A 324 0.40 -39.06 23.96
N ASP A 325 0.60 -39.95 24.93
CA ASP A 325 1.83 -40.67 25.28
C ASP A 325 2.92 -39.92 26.05
N ILE A 326 2.68 -39.64 27.35
CA ILE A 326 3.60 -40.03 28.45
C ILE A 326 2.74 -40.39 29.67
N GLY A 327 2.84 -41.65 30.11
CA GLY A 327 2.03 -42.22 31.16
C GLY A 327 2.20 -41.61 32.56
N SER A 328 1.19 -41.92 33.39
CA SER A 328 1.22 -41.99 34.84
C SER A 328 1.80 -40.78 35.59
N GLN A 329 0.91 -39.92 36.06
CA GLN A 329 0.75 -39.66 37.50
C GLN A 329 -0.48 -38.78 37.73
N GLU A 330 -1.55 -39.40 38.23
CA GLU A 330 -2.53 -38.70 39.06
C GLU A 330 -1.77 -38.07 40.23
N THR A 331 -1.70 -36.74 40.30
CA THR A 331 -1.65 -35.97 41.55
C THR A 331 -1.78 -34.48 41.26
N GLY A 332 -2.82 -33.84 41.81
CA GLY A 332 -2.70 -32.45 42.26
C GLY A 332 -3.22 -31.29 41.38
N ALA A 333 -4.19 -31.47 40.47
CA ALA A 333 -4.82 -30.34 39.75
C ALA A 333 -6.28 -30.04 40.14
N ALA A 334 -6.74 -30.56 41.29
CA ALA A 334 -8.05 -30.24 41.86
C ALA A 334 -7.89 -29.30 43.08
N LYS A 335 -7.34 -28.09 42.90
CA LYS A 335 -7.38 -27.06 43.96
C LYS A 335 -7.05 -25.62 43.54
N VAL A 336 -7.60 -25.11 42.43
CA VAL A 336 -7.78 -23.63 42.25
C VAL A 336 -9.07 -23.37 41.47
N ALA A 337 -10.21 -23.80 42.03
CA ALA A 337 -11.54 -23.42 41.55
C ALA A 337 -12.44 -23.13 42.75
N GLY A 338 -11.95 -22.31 43.68
CA GLY A 338 -12.71 -21.83 44.82
C GLY A 338 -12.44 -20.34 44.99
N ASN A 339 -13.51 -19.56 45.05
CA ASN A 339 -13.57 -18.11 45.28
C ASN A 339 -13.08 -17.19 44.15
N ALA A 340 -13.99 -16.91 43.21
CA ALA A 340 -14.00 -15.64 42.47
C ALA A 340 -15.42 -15.08 42.29
N ASP A 341 -16.30 -15.24 43.28
CA ASP A 341 -17.52 -14.43 43.43
C ASP A 341 -17.23 -13.16 44.27
N GLY A 342 -16.13 -12.49 43.92
CA GLY A 342 -15.75 -11.20 44.50
C GLY A 342 -15.94 -10.10 43.46
N HIS A 343 -16.99 -9.28 43.63
CA HIS A 343 -17.14 -7.93 43.09
C HIS A 343 -16.41 -7.67 41.76
N ARG A 344 -17.02 -8.04 40.63
CA ARG A 344 -16.59 -7.51 39.32
C ARG A 344 -16.74 -5.97 39.42
N PRO A 345 -15.66 -5.17 39.34
CA PRO A 345 -15.74 -3.74 39.55
C PRO A 345 -16.73 -3.11 38.56
N ALA A 346 -17.49 -2.09 39.00
CA ALA A 346 -18.49 -1.39 38.19
C ALA A 346 -17.95 -0.95 36.81
N LEU A 347 -16.64 -0.70 36.72
CA LEU A 347 -15.88 -0.39 35.50
C LEU A 347 -16.10 -1.41 34.36
N ASN A 348 -16.32 -2.69 34.68
CA ASN A 348 -16.51 -3.75 33.67
C ASN A 348 -17.85 -3.65 32.93
N ARG A 349 -18.86 -3.01 33.54
CA ARG A 349 -20.20 -2.89 32.97
C ARG A 349 -20.31 -1.72 31.99
N TRP A 350 -19.58 -0.63 32.25
CA TRP A 350 -19.65 0.60 31.47
C TRP A 350 -18.67 0.65 30.29
N TRP A 351 -17.54 -0.06 30.37
CA TRP A 351 -16.53 -0.11 29.30
C TRP A 351 -17.08 -0.33 27.88
N PRO A 352 -17.89 -1.38 27.59
CA PRO A 352 -18.39 -1.61 26.23
C PRO A 352 -19.35 -0.52 25.76
N ILE A 353 -20.10 0.12 26.66
CA ILE A 353 -20.98 1.24 26.34
C ILE A 353 -20.13 2.46 25.98
N ALA A 354 -19.13 2.79 26.81
CA ALA A 354 -18.20 3.89 26.55
C ALA A 354 -17.48 3.70 25.21
N ALA A 355 -16.96 2.50 24.94
CA ALA A 355 -16.30 2.20 23.66
C ALA A 355 -17.26 2.33 22.47
N ALA A 356 -18.50 1.83 22.59
CA ALA A 356 -19.51 1.96 21.53
C ALA A 356 -19.86 3.44 21.25
N VAL A 357 -20.02 4.26 22.29
CA VAL A 357 -20.25 5.71 22.15
C VAL A 357 -19.05 6.38 21.48
N SER A 358 -17.82 6.05 21.88
CA SER A 358 -16.61 6.61 21.24
C SER A 358 -16.52 6.28 19.75
N PHE A 359 -16.78 5.03 19.35
CA PHE A 359 -16.81 4.66 17.93
C PHE A 359 -17.90 5.42 17.17
N PHE A 360 -19.10 5.54 17.75
CA PHE A 360 -20.19 6.28 17.12
C PHE A 360 -19.85 7.76 16.91
N VAL A 361 -19.33 8.43 17.94
CA VAL A 361 -18.91 9.84 17.87
C VAL A 361 -17.82 10.03 16.82
N LEU A 362 -16.78 9.18 16.82
CA LEU A 362 -15.72 9.26 15.81
C LEU A 362 -16.23 8.99 14.39
N GLY A 363 -17.18 8.07 14.22
CA GLY A 363 -17.83 7.81 12.93
C GLY A 363 -18.65 9.00 12.44
N ALA A 364 -19.41 9.65 13.34
CA ALA A 364 -20.17 10.85 13.02
C ALA A 364 -19.25 12.02 12.61
N ILE A 365 -18.12 12.21 13.30
CA ILE A 365 -17.12 13.22 12.93
C ILE A 365 -16.53 12.90 11.54
N GLN A 366 -16.18 11.64 11.26
CA GLN A 366 -15.69 11.25 9.93
C GLN A 366 -16.72 11.55 8.83
N ALA A 367 -17.99 11.22 9.06
CA ALA A 367 -19.05 11.51 8.10
C ALA A 367 -19.18 13.02 7.86
N ALA A 368 -19.15 13.84 8.91
CA ALA A 368 -19.18 15.30 8.78
C ALA A 368 -17.98 15.83 7.98
N VAL A 369 -16.77 15.32 8.24
CA VAL A 369 -15.55 15.67 7.50
C VAL A 369 -15.66 15.33 6.00
N LEU A 370 -16.36 14.25 5.64
CA LEU A 370 -16.59 13.87 4.23
C LEU A 370 -17.70 14.65 3.55
N MET A 371 -18.65 15.18 4.32
CA MET A 371 -19.75 15.99 3.81
C MET A 371 -19.37 17.47 3.67
N ASP A 372 -18.20 17.87 4.16
CA ASP A 372 -17.67 19.22 3.98
C ASP A 372 -17.36 19.47 2.49
N GLY A 373 -17.93 20.54 1.93
CA GLY A 373 -18.04 20.81 0.48
C GLY A 373 -16.72 21.05 -0.27
N THR A 374 -15.59 20.92 0.42
CA THR A 374 -14.22 21.04 -0.14
C THR A 374 -13.95 20.04 -1.25
N SER A 375 -14.57 18.86 -1.21
CA SER A 375 -14.40 17.81 -2.23
C SER A 375 -15.00 18.18 -3.59
N VAL A 376 -16.16 18.86 -3.62
CA VAL A 376 -16.84 19.26 -4.87
C VAL A 376 -16.04 20.35 -5.59
N HIS A 377 -15.63 21.39 -4.85
CA HIS A 377 -14.78 22.45 -5.40
C HIS A 377 -13.46 21.88 -5.95
N SER A 378 -12.86 20.91 -5.24
CA SER A 378 -11.64 20.26 -5.70
C SER A 378 -11.83 19.50 -7.02
N VAL A 379 -12.99 18.86 -7.25
CA VAL A 379 -13.27 18.14 -8.50
C VAL A 379 -13.42 19.12 -9.67
N GLU A 380 -14.09 20.24 -9.45
CA GLU A 380 -14.29 21.29 -10.45
C GLU A 380 -12.96 21.95 -10.85
N VAL A 381 -12.08 22.25 -9.89
CA VAL A 381 -10.76 22.84 -10.17
C VAL A 381 -9.88 21.88 -11.00
N VAL A 382 -9.91 20.55 -10.74
CA VAL A 382 -9.21 19.58 -11.62
C VAL A 382 -9.83 19.55 -13.01
N ALA A 383 -11.16 19.58 -13.10
CA ALA A 383 -11.85 19.55 -14.38
C ALA A 383 -11.47 20.79 -15.22
N HIS A 384 -11.40 21.96 -14.60
CA HIS A 384 -10.91 23.20 -15.22
C HIS A 384 -9.42 23.12 -15.59
N ALA A 385 -8.56 22.62 -14.70
CA ALA A 385 -7.15 22.39 -15.04
C ALA A 385 -6.99 21.47 -16.25
N ASN A 386 -7.91 20.51 -16.41
CA ASN A 386 -7.87 19.58 -17.52
C ASN A 386 -8.15 20.23 -18.88
N THR A 387 -8.78 21.40 -18.92
CA THR A 387 -9.04 22.17 -20.16
C THR A 387 -7.84 23.01 -20.62
N ILE A 388 -6.72 23.02 -19.87
CA ILE A 388 -5.49 23.69 -20.30
C ILE A 388 -5.05 23.16 -21.66
N ASP A 389 -4.94 24.07 -22.63
CA ASP A 389 -4.46 23.84 -23.98
C ASP A 389 -3.20 24.66 -24.27
N ALA A 390 -2.67 24.54 -25.48
CA ALA A 390 -1.47 25.25 -25.89
C ALA A 390 -1.59 26.79 -25.81
N SER A 391 -2.77 27.40 -25.71
CA SER A 391 -2.91 28.85 -25.66
C SER A 391 -2.54 29.47 -24.30
N VAL A 392 -2.54 28.68 -23.22
CA VAL A 392 -2.35 29.16 -21.84
C VAL A 392 -0.96 29.75 -21.63
N LEU A 393 0.08 29.13 -22.21
CA LEU A 393 1.42 29.69 -22.23
C LEU A 393 1.70 30.41 -23.56
N PRO A 394 2.47 31.52 -23.55
CA PRO A 394 2.81 32.25 -24.78
C PRO A 394 3.75 31.46 -25.69
N GLU A 395 3.63 31.67 -27.01
CA GLU A 395 4.51 31.04 -28.00
C GLU A 395 5.98 31.47 -27.88
N LYS A 396 6.23 32.67 -27.33
CA LYS A 396 7.57 33.22 -27.17
C LYS A 396 7.73 33.91 -25.80
N VAL A 397 8.80 33.58 -25.09
CA VAL A 397 9.21 34.25 -23.84
C VAL A 397 10.70 34.55 -23.91
N GLY A 398 11.07 35.81 -24.11
CA GLY A 398 12.47 36.18 -24.31
C GLY A 398 13.09 35.42 -25.50
N PRO A 399 14.20 34.68 -25.31
CA PRO A 399 14.84 33.88 -26.35
C PRO A 399 14.19 32.50 -26.58
N TRP A 400 13.20 32.12 -25.76
CA TRP A 400 12.53 30.82 -25.83
C TRP A 400 11.36 30.86 -26.80
N LYS A 401 11.31 29.89 -27.72
CA LYS A 401 10.18 29.67 -28.62
C LYS A 401 9.55 28.31 -28.32
N ARG A 402 8.23 28.26 -28.14
CA ARG A 402 7.54 26.98 -27.98
C ARG A 402 7.61 26.17 -29.27
N VAL A 403 7.93 24.90 -29.12
CA VAL A 403 8.03 23.93 -30.23
C VAL A 403 7.05 22.77 -30.08
N ASP A 404 6.61 22.45 -28.87
CA ASP A 404 5.70 21.33 -28.62
C ASP A 404 4.77 21.58 -27.42
N PHE A 405 3.62 20.89 -27.40
CA PHE A 405 2.68 20.83 -26.30
C PHE A 405 2.09 19.43 -26.17
N GLN A 406 2.20 18.84 -24.99
CA GLN A 406 1.76 17.47 -24.71
C GLN A 406 0.84 17.40 -23.49
N LEU A 407 -0.18 16.57 -23.63
CA LEU A 407 -1.10 16.18 -22.57
C LEU A 407 -0.71 14.78 -22.10
N GLN A 408 -0.43 14.62 -20.81
CA GLN A 408 -0.17 13.30 -20.23
C GLN A 408 -1.17 13.00 -19.13
N GLU A 409 -1.83 11.85 -19.22
CA GLU A 409 -2.59 11.25 -18.12
C GLU A 409 -1.84 10.02 -17.62
N ARG A 410 -1.59 9.99 -16.32
CA ARG A 410 -0.91 8.95 -15.57
C ARG A 410 -1.89 8.32 -14.60
N GLU A 411 -1.47 7.26 -13.92
CA GLU A 411 -2.27 6.72 -12.81
C GLU A 411 -2.52 7.76 -11.72
N ALA A 412 -3.65 7.64 -11.02
CA ALA A 412 -4.08 8.59 -9.98
C ALA A 412 -3.05 8.79 -8.85
N TYR A 413 -2.08 7.89 -8.70
CA TYR A 413 -1.07 7.89 -7.64
C TYR A 413 0.35 8.12 -8.16
N SER A 414 0.50 8.57 -9.41
CA SER A 414 1.79 8.94 -9.98
C SER A 414 2.54 9.91 -9.05
N GLU A 415 3.84 9.68 -8.87
CA GLU A 415 4.69 10.60 -8.10
C GLU A 415 4.74 11.99 -8.75
N PHE A 416 4.51 12.07 -10.06
CA PHE A 416 4.47 13.30 -10.86
C PHE A 416 3.04 13.87 -11.02
N GLY A 417 2.07 13.47 -10.20
CA GLY A 417 0.68 13.86 -10.37
C GLY A 417 -0.03 13.07 -11.48
N LYS A 418 -1.37 13.00 -11.39
CA LYS A 418 -2.21 12.24 -12.33
C LYS A 418 -2.17 12.86 -13.73
N TYR A 419 -2.23 14.17 -13.81
CA TYR A 419 -2.25 14.90 -15.07
C TYR A 419 -1.00 15.76 -15.20
N SER A 420 -0.50 15.88 -16.42
CA SER A 420 0.57 16.77 -16.82
C SER A 420 0.14 17.59 -18.03
N ARG A 421 0.52 18.86 -18.04
CA ARG A 421 0.39 19.77 -19.17
C ARG A 421 1.77 20.31 -19.49
N SER A 422 2.45 19.71 -20.46
CA SER A 422 3.87 19.92 -20.75
C SER A 422 4.07 20.74 -22.01
N TYR A 423 4.95 21.73 -21.92
CA TYR A 423 5.29 22.66 -22.99
C TYR A 423 6.79 22.60 -23.20
N THR A 424 7.21 22.31 -24.43
CA THR A 424 8.63 22.28 -24.79
C THR A 424 9.00 23.59 -25.47
N TYR A 425 10.02 24.25 -24.93
CA TYR A 425 10.59 25.48 -25.46
C TYR A 425 12.01 25.23 -25.95
N GLU A 426 12.33 25.77 -27.12
CA GLU A 426 13.67 25.76 -27.70
C GLU A 426 14.32 27.15 -27.54
N HIS A 427 15.56 27.18 -27.06
CA HIS A 427 16.33 28.40 -26.95
C HIS A 427 16.86 28.85 -28.32
N SER A 428 16.57 30.07 -28.73
CA SER A 428 16.94 30.61 -30.05
C SER A 428 18.45 30.61 -30.35
N THR A 429 19.31 30.85 -29.34
CA THR A 429 20.77 30.85 -29.51
C THR A 429 21.42 29.48 -29.28
N THR A 430 21.20 28.86 -28.11
CA THR A 430 21.91 27.63 -27.70
C THR A 430 21.28 26.35 -28.23
N ARG A 431 20.03 26.40 -28.71
CA ARG A 431 19.23 25.22 -29.11
C ARG A 431 18.92 24.25 -27.97
N ASP A 432 19.15 24.65 -26.72
CA ASP A 432 18.74 23.85 -25.56
C ASP A 432 17.21 23.76 -25.49
N LEU A 433 16.72 22.63 -24.97
CA LEU A 433 15.29 22.39 -24.75
C LEU A 433 14.96 22.57 -23.26
N ALA A 434 13.96 23.39 -22.97
CA ALA A 434 13.36 23.55 -21.66
C ALA A 434 11.93 22.98 -21.67
N ILE A 435 11.62 22.11 -20.71
CA ILE A 435 10.29 21.54 -20.53
C ILE A 435 9.66 22.24 -19.34
N VAL A 436 8.56 22.94 -19.59
CA VAL A 436 7.71 23.55 -18.56
C VAL A 436 6.47 22.69 -18.42
N SER A 437 6.14 22.22 -17.23
CA SER A 437 4.90 21.47 -17.01
C SER A 437 4.12 21.95 -15.79
N LEU A 438 2.80 21.80 -15.89
CA LEU A 438 1.89 21.85 -14.76
C LEU A 438 1.45 20.43 -14.43
N ASP A 439 1.79 19.97 -13.23
CA ASP A 439 1.48 18.64 -12.73
C ASP A 439 0.50 18.71 -11.56
N TYR A 440 -0.54 17.87 -11.61
CA TYR A 440 -1.66 17.93 -10.65
C TYR A 440 -2.56 16.67 -10.71
N PRO A 441 -3.45 16.46 -9.72
CA PRO A 441 -3.42 17.09 -8.40
C PRO A 441 -2.37 16.43 -7.52
N TYR A 442 -1.56 17.23 -6.82
CA TYR A 442 -0.75 16.76 -5.71
C TYR A 442 -1.60 16.73 -4.45
N LEU A 443 -1.94 15.53 -4.01
CA LEU A 443 -2.67 15.31 -2.77
C LEU A 443 -1.69 15.38 -1.59
N GLY A 444 -2.01 16.15 -0.56
CA GLY A 444 -1.28 16.19 0.72
C GLY A 444 -0.16 17.22 0.85
N GLY A 445 -0.17 18.28 0.03
CA GLY A 445 0.71 19.44 0.14
C GLY A 445 1.96 19.40 -0.75
N TRP A 446 2.99 20.19 -0.37
CA TRP A 446 4.21 20.41 -1.17
C TRP A 446 4.88 19.10 -1.62
N HIS A 447 5.20 19.01 -2.91
CA HIS A 447 5.84 17.86 -3.51
C HIS A 447 7.27 18.18 -3.99
N ASP A 448 8.26 17.66 -3.27
CA ASP A 448 9.67 17.95 -3.55
C ASP A 448 10.20 17.14 -4.74
N LEU A 449 10.32 17.78 -5.92
CA LEU A 449 10.75 17.11 -7.15
C LEU A 449 12.21 16.66 -7.13
N CYS A 450 13.09 17.31 -6.38
CA CYS A 450 14.47 16.84 -6.24
C CYS A 450 14.52 15.41 -5.67
N VAL A 451 13.51 15.01 -4.88
CA VAL A 451 13.37 13.61 -4.43
C VAL A 451 12.94 12.69 -5.57
N CYS A 452 11.99 13.12 -6.41
CA CYS A 452 11.48 12.32 -7.52
C CYS A 452 12.53 12.10 -8.59
N TYR A 453 13.24 13.15 -9.00
CA TYR A 453 14.37 13.02 -9.91
C TYR A 453 15.47 12.14 -9.33
N ARG A 454 15.73 12.22 -8.01
CA ARG A 454 16.67 11.27 -7.37
C ARG A 454 16.22 9.83 -7.45
N ASN A 455 14.94 9.57 -7.20
CA ASN A 455 14.38 8.22 -7.32
C ASN A 455 14.43 7.71 -8.76
N ALA A 456 14.32 8.62 -9.74
CA ALA A 456 14.49 8.33 -11.16
C ALA A 456 15.96 8.14 -11.59
N GLY A 457 16.93 8.32 -10.68
CA GLY A 457 18.35 8.06 -10.93
C GLY A 457 19.24 9.30 -11.03
N TRP A 458 18.70 10.50 -10.86
CA TRP A 458 19.47 11.75 -10.88
C TRP A 458 20.22 12.00 -9.55
N GLN A 459 21.41 12.56 -9.61
CA GLN A 459 22.11 13.06 -8.43
C GLN A 459 21.76 14.53 -8.20
N VAL A 460 21.26 14.86 -7.00
CA VAL A 460 20.94 16.26 -6.64
C VAL A 460 22.18 16.88 -6.00
N ARG A 461 22.84 17.80 -6.70
CA ARG A 461 24.03 18.52 -6.23
C ARG A 461 23.65 19.63 -5.25
N ARG A 462 22.64 20.41 -5.62
CA ARG A 462 22.20 21.60 -4.88
C ARG A 462 20.68 21.65 -4.85
N ARG A 463 20.13 22.21 -3.76
CA ARG A 463 18.70 22.48 -3.59
C ARG A 463 18.53 23.74 -2.75
N ASP A 464 18.17 24.83 -3.40
CA ASP A 464 17.96 26.11 -2.74
C ASP A 464 16.49 26.51 -2.77
N VAL A 465 16.04 27.14 -1.68
CA VAL A 465 14.71 27.74 -1.61
C VAL A 465 14.89 29.23 -1.89
N LEU A 466 14.37 29.68 -3.02
CA LEU A 466 14.52 31.04 -3.49
C LEU A 466 13.17 31.76 -3.49
N SER A 467 13.18 33.08 -3.52
CA SER A 467 11.98 33.92 -3.64
C SER A 467 12.28 35.11 -4.53
N HIS A 468 11.40 35.41 -5.48
CA HIS A 468 11.48 36.69 -6.17
C HIS A 468 10.96 37.79 -5.23
N LEU A 469 11.74 38.84 -5.09
CA LEU A 469 11.53 39.93 -4.12
C LEU A 469 10.18 40.64 -4.29
N GLU A 470 9.55 40.58 -5.47
CA GLU A 470 8.32 41.32 -5.78
C GLU A 470 7.05 40.72 -5.16
N ASN A 471 6.96 39.39 -4.97
CA ASN A 471 5.69 38.73 -4.61
C ASN A 471 5.77 37.76 -3.41
N GLY A 472 6.95 37.51 -2.84
CA GLY A 472 7.12 36.59 -1.70
C GLY A 472 6.87 35.09 -2.00
N TRP A 473 6.45 34.73 -3.22
CA TRP A 473 6.18 33.35 -3.63
C TRP A 473 7.49 32.57 -3.83
N LYS A 474 7.80 31.72 -2.85
CA LYS A 474 8.98 30.88 -2.84
C LYS A 474 8.89 29.77 -3.89
N TYR A 475 10.04 29.37 -4.42
CA TYR A 475 10.22 28.24 -5.31
C TYR A 475 11.51 27.51 -4.92
N VAL A 476 11.68 26.30 -5.44
CA VAL A 476 12.89 25.51 -5.24
C VAL A 476 13.65 25.45 -6.55
N GLU A 477 14.95 25.67 -6.46
CA GLU A 477 15.91 25.46 -7.53
C GLU A 477 16.81 24.27 -7.17
N GLY A 478 16.93 23.31 -8.08
CA GLY A 478 17.73 22.11 -7.92
C GLY A 478 18.71 21.94 -9.07
N GLU A 479 19.98 21.79 -8.74
CA GLU A 479 21.00 21.36 -9.70
C GLU A 479 21.08 19.83 -9.68
N LEU A 480 20.87 19.22 -10.84
CA LEU A 480 20.82 17.78 -11.06
C LEU A 480 21.96 17.34 -11.97
N GLU A 481 22.53 16.17 -11.72
CA GLU A 481 23.48 15.50 -12.61
C GLU A 481 22.94 14.08 -12.91
N PRO A 482 22.71 13.72 -14.18
CA PRO A 482 22.43 12.35 -14.58
C PRO A 482 23.73 11.51 -14.51
N PRO A 483 23.62 10.17 -14.50
CA PRO A 483 24.77 9.28 -14.46
C PRO A 483 25.76 9.45 -15.63
N GLU A 484 25.30 10.02 -16.76
CA GLU A 484 26.02 10.10 -18.03
C GLU A 484 26.68 11.47 -18.31
N GLY A 485 26.63 12.41 -17.35
CA GLY A 485 27.51 13.60 -17.34
C GLY A 485 26.90 14.93 -17.78
N ASP A 486 25.66 14.98 -18.26
CA ASP A 486 24.98 16.26 -18.55
C ASP A 486 24.66 17.06 -17.27
N ARG A 487 24.30 18.34 -17.36
CA ARG A 487 23.79 19.10 -16.20
C ARG A 487 22.32 19.43 -16.40
N GLY A 488 21.52 19.12 -15.39
CA GLY A 488 20.11 19.46 -15.30
C GLY A 488 19.89 20.62 -14.34
N LEU A 489 19.06 21.58 -14.72
CA LEU A 489 18.56 22.62 -13.82
C LEU A 489 17.03 22.48 -13.71
N LEU A 490 16.56 22.39 -12.47
CA LEU A 490 15.15 22.16 -12.14
C LEU A 490 14.64 23.31 -11.28
N LEU A 491 13.59 24.01 -11.74
CA LEU A 491 12.88 25.01 -10.95
C LEU A 491 11.46 24.53 -10.72
N PHE A 492 10.93 24.65 -9.50
CA PHE A 492 9.54 24.29 -9.23
C PHE A 492 8.89 25.04 -8.08
N ALA A 493 7.58 25.28 -8.22
CA ALA A 493 6.74 25.97 -7.25
C ALA A 493 5.34 25.35 -7.21
N GLY A 494 4.70 25.39 -6.04
CA GLY A 494 3.32 24.93 -5.86
C GLY A 494 2.36 26.07 -5.55
N PHE A 495 1.08 25.87 -5.87
CA PHE A 495 -0.05 26.69 -5.45
C PHE A 495 -1.33 25.85 -5.29
N ASP A 496 -2.33 26.32 -4.55
CA ASP A 496 -3.62 25.62 -4.38
C ASP A 496 -4.66 26.02 -5.45
N GLY A 497 -5.85 25.42 -5.40
CA GLY A 497 -6.92 25.71 -6.36
C GLY A 497 -7.44 27.15 -6.37
N GLU A 498 -7.16 27.93 -5.32
CA GLU A 498 -7.51 29.35 -5.22
C GLU A 498 -6.37 30.26 -5.72
N GLY A 499 -5.22 29.69 -6.08
CA GLY A 499 -4.03 30.42 -6.50
C GLY A 499 -3.11 30.84 -5.35
N ASN A 500 -3.36 30.41 -4.12
CA ASN A 500 -2.49 30.76 -3.00
C ASN A 500 -1.14 30.02 -3.12
N PRO A 501 0.00 30.72 -2.97
CA PRO A 501 1.33 30.10 -2.96
C PRO A 501 1.49 29.00 -1.92
N ALA A 502 2.04 27.86 -2.33
CA ALA A 502 2.43 26.80 -1.41
C ALA A 502 3.86 27.02 -0.88
N GLU A 503 4.03 26.84 0.43
CA GLU A 503 5.33 27.01 1.09
C GLU A 503 6.22 25.76 0.93
N PRO A 504 7.45 25.90 0.41
CA PRO A 504 8.41 24.81 0.34
C PRO A 504 8.89 24.38 1.72
N ALA A 505 9.03 23.06 1.94
CA ALA A 505 9.56 22.54 3.19
C ALA A 505 11.03 23.01 3.40
N SER A 506 11.30 23.59 4.58
CA SER A 506 12.54 24.29 4.91
C SER A 506 13.75 23.41 5.25
N SER A 507 13.62 22.08 5.32
CA SER A 507 14.77 21.20 5.56
C SER A 507 14.66 19.83 4.88
N PHE A 508 15.79 19.38 4.35
CA PHE A 508 15.92 18.18 3.52
C PHE A 508 15.94 16.85 4.31
N VAL A 509 16.17 16.88 5.63
CA VAL A 509 16.58 15.67 6.38
C VAL A 509 15.62 15.24 7.49
N MET A 510 14.95 16.15 8.20
CA MET A 510 14.32 15.78 9.50
C MET A 510 12.81 15.53 9.47
N TRP A 511 12.18 15.55 8.29
CA TRP A 511 10.71 15.54 8.17
C TRP A 511 10.13 14.55 7.14
N ARG A 512 11.00 13.75 6.51
CA ARG A 512 10.66 12.84 5.39
C ARG A 512 9.61 11.75 5.69
N PRO A 513 9.59 11.09 6.87
CA PRO A 513 8.58 10.07 7.16
C PRO A 513 7.22 10.70 7.46
N TRP A 514 7.20 11.81 8.22
CA TRP A 514 5.98 12.42 8.71
C TRP A 514 5.17 13.08 7.60
N PHE A 515 5.81 13.84 6.68
CA PHE A 515 5.09 14.42 5.55
C PHE A 515 4.61 13.37 4.54
N ARG A 516 5.36 12.29 4.31
CA ARG A 516 4.92 11.19 3.43
C ARG A 516 3.81 10.36 4.05
N LEU A 517 3.85 10.15 5.37
CA LEU A 517 2.76 9.55 6.13
C LEU A 517 1.53 10.47 6.02
N ARG A 518 1.65 11.74 6.41
CA ARG A 518 0.61 12.78 6.26
C ARG A 518 0.02 12.80 4.84
N ARG A 519 0.85 12.77 3.79
CA ARG A 519 0.42 12.77 2.39
C ARG A 519 -0.50 11.59 2.01
N ARG A 520 -0.19 10.38 2.50
CA ARG A 520 -1.02 9.17 2.28
C ARG A 520 -2.21 9.07 3.22
N LEU A 521 -2.11 9.71 4.39
CA LEU A 521 -3.20 9.77 5.33
C LEU A 521 -4.32 10.67 4.73
N TYR A 522 -4.05 11.86 4.21
CA TYR A 522 -5.07 12.90 3.93
C TYR A 522 -5.80 12.80 2.57
N LEU A 523 -6.07 11.60 2.07
CA LEU A 523 -6.52 11.39 0.68
C LEU A 523 -7.92 11.91 0.31
N ASN A 524 -8.70 12.50 1.22
CA ASN A 524 -10.03 13.03 0.86
C ASN A 524 -10.36 14.46 1.36
N VAL A 525 -9.43 15.15 2.01
CA VAL A 525 -9.67 16.55 2.51
C VAL A 525 -8.40 17.41 2.41
N SER A 526 -7.43 17.05 1.57
CA SER A 526 -6.28 17.95 1.33
C SER A 526 -6.59 18.94 0.22
N PRO A 527 -6.20 20.22 0.35
CA PRO A 527 -6.23 21.15 -0.78
C PRO A 527 -5.42 20.54 -1.92
N GLN A 528 -5.99 20.55 -3.11
CA GLN A 528 -5.30 20.09 -4.29
C GLN A 528 -4.23 21.09 -4.65
N LEU A 529 -3.00 20.59 -4.75
CA LEU A 529 -1.86 21.41 -5.09
C LEU A 529 -1.50 21.20 -6.56
N PHE A 530 -1.33 22.31 -7.25
CA PHE A 530 -0.84 22.41 -8.61
C PHE A 530 0.63 22.75 -8.54
N GLN A 531 1.47 21.99 -9.24
CA GLN A 531 2.89 22.22 -9.23
C GLN A 531 3.39 22.57 -10.61
N VAL A 532 4.01 23.75 -10.70
CA VAL A 532 4.71 24.21 -11.89
C VAL A 532 6.14 23.74 -11.78
N GLN A 533 6.66 23.06 -12.79
CA GLN A 533 8.07 22.72 -12.91
C GLN A 533 8.63 23.19 -14.25
N LEU A 534 9.92 23.54 -14.25
CA LEU A 534 10.72 23.80 -15.43
C LEU A 534 12.01 22.99 -15.30
N MET A 535 12.26 22.13 -16.28
CA MET A 535 13.48 21.33 -16.38
C MET A 535 14.21 21.67 -17.68
N ILE A 536 15.51 21.92 -17.58
CA ILE A 536 16.43 22.02 -18.72
C ILE A 536 17.56 21.02 -18.52
N GLN A 537 17.92 20.32 -19.59
CA GLN A 537 19.09 19.45 -19.64
C GLN A 537 20.02 19.99 -20.73
N SER A 538 21.24 20.35 -20.35
CA SER A 538 22.27 20.79 -21.29
C SER A 538 23.56 20.02 -21.08
N ARG A 539 24.27 19.77 -22.19
CA ARG A 539 25.59 19.11 -22.17
C ARG A 539 26.70 20.04 -21.65
N ASN A 540 26.46 21.36 -21.68
CA ASN A 540 27.40 22.38 -21.23
C ASN A 540 26.93 22.99 -19.89
N ALA A 541 27.87 23.56 -19.14
CA ALA A 541 27.50 24.37 -17.98
C ALA A 541 26.61 25.54 -18.43
N LEU A 542 25.45 25.70 -17.80
CA LEU A 542 24.55 26.82 -18.06
C LEU A 542 25.28 28.12 -17.74
N THR A 543 25.36 29.03 -18.72
CA THR A 543 25.90 30.37 -18.51
C THR A 543 24.91 31.20 -17.69
N ASP A 544 25.39 32.22 -16.98
CA ASP A 544 24.55 33.13 -16.19
C ASP A 544 23.43 33.78 -17.03
N SER A 545 23.69 34.00 -18.32
CA SER A 545 22.69 34.50 -19.27
C SER A 545 21.53 33.52 -19.48
N VAL A 546 21.85 32.23 -19.70
CA VAL A 546 20.82 31.18 -19.89
C VAL A 546 20.06 30.97 -18.60
N HIS A 547 20.72 31.03 -17.45
CA HIS A 547 20.06 30.96 -16.14
C HIS A 547 19.03 32.07 -15.96
N THR A 548 19.38 33.30 -16.35
CA THR A 548 18.46 34.45 -16.31
C THR A 548 17.26 34.26 -17.25
N ASP A 549 17.48 33.67 -18.42
CA ASP A 549 16.41 33.42 -19.38
C ASP A 549 15.50 32.25 -18.98
N VAL A 550 16.04 31.23 -18.31
CA VAL A 550 15.28 30.16 -17.66
C VAL A 550 14.40 30.72 -16.55
N ASP A 551 14.93 31.58 -15.68
CA ASP A 551 14.18 32.19 -14.58
C ASP A 551 12.98 32.99 -15.11
N LYS A 552 13.19 33.81 -16.15
CA LYS A 552 12.08 34.54 -16.83
C LYS A 552 11.01 33.60 -17.36
N LEU A 553 11.40 32.50 -18.03
CA LEU A 553 10.46 31.52 -18.55
C LEU A 553 9.65 30.87 -17.42
N PHE A 554 10.31 30.53 -16.31
CA PHE A 554 9.66 29.96 -15.13
C PHE A 554 8.65 30.93 -14.50
N VAL A 555 9.03 32.20 -14.30
CA VAL A 555 8.17 33.23 -13.70
C VAL A 555 6.90 33.44 -14.50
N VAL A 556 7.05 33.64 -15.81
CA VAL A 556 5.91 33.87 -16.72
C VAL A 556 4.98 32.67 -16.71
N SER A 557 5.55 31.46 -16.81
CA SER A 557 4.76 30.24 -16.87
C SER A 557 4.01 29.99 -15.56
N ARG A 558 4.69 30.14 -14.42
CA ARG A 558 4.10 29.99 -13.09
C ARG A 558 2.94 30.96 -12.87
N GLN A 559 3.11 32.21 -13.27
CA GLN A 559 2.06 33.22 -13.15
C GLN A 559 0.85 32.90 -14.02
N ARG A 560 1.08 32.49 -15.28
CA ARG A 560 0.00 32.13 -16.21
C ARG A 560 -0.81 30.93 -15.75
N PHE A 561 -0.15 29.89 -15.25
CA PHE A 561 -0.86 28.74 -14.69
C PHE A 561 -1.68 29.11 -13.45
N ARG A 562 -1.11 29.91 -12.53
CA ARG A 562 -1.85 30.38 -11.36
C ARG A 562 -3.11 31.13 -11.77
N ASP A 563 -2.96 32.10 -12.67
CA ASP A 563 -4.05 32.96 -13.08
C ASP A 563 -5.14 32.16 -13.78
N TYR A 564 -4.78 31.20 -14.65
CA TYR A 564 -5.73 30.32 -15.34
C TYR A 564 -6.53 29.44 -14.36
N ILE A 565 -5.87 28.86 -13.35
CA ILE A 565 -6.54 27.98 -12.38
C ILE A 565 -7.42 28.77 -11.41
N ALA A 566 -6.97 29.96 -10.98
CA ALA A 566 -7.69 30.79 -10.02
C ALA A 566 -8.88 31.56 -10.64
N THR A 567 -8.88 31.79 -11.95
CA THR A 567 -10.03 32.39 -12.65
C THR A 567 -11.02 31.31 -13.08
N GLN A 568 -11.99 31.04 -12.20
CA GLN A 568 -13.22 30.36 -12.59
C GLN A 568 -14.22 31.43 -13.04
N GLU A 569 -14.31 31.70 -14.34
CA GLU A 569 -15.47 32.39 -14.93
C GLU A 569 -16.58 31.39 -15.29
#